data_AF-A0A3B9LYH7-F1
#
_entry.id   AF-A0A3B9LYH7-F1
#
_cell.length_a   1.000
_cell.length_b   1.000
_cell.length_c   1.000
_cell.angle_alpha   90.00
_cell.angle_beta   90.00
_cell.angle_gamma   90.00
#
_symmetry.space_group_name_H-M   'P 1'
#
loop_
_entity.id
_entity.type
_entity.pdbx_description
1 polymer ?
#
loop_
_entity_poly.entity_id
_entity_poly.type
_entity_poly.pdbx_seq_one_letter_code
_entity_poly.pdbx_strand_id
1 'polypeptide(L)'
;MPRRKTSNHGTDSRRSVGAIRLHIADLFAKTNRGLLLDIFVFVANVFLMRLVTRLFIDIFRQVSAEEPLAELLLGLTCVAMWVLPALGAVLKRWHFHQRLKAQGKTVDSEYSTLSGCLFNPLFYFCLNLVITSAIVATLGQLFFGKRLDNRAVPFITLILAGLVLTIIQTYLIYSYFSPPRKPPQSKFLRGPQSETLGDICLFLNMILFQVAWNLLTFADLGRPSSFVDFGARLFFLSFIALLIYFPPRMFYLAEDIHRPLTWLTMLIANSPVIVRVLIGTGSKTNW
;
A
#
# COMPACT_ATOMS: atom_id res chain seq x y z
N MET A 1 31.98 45.41 -48.47
CA MET A 1 32.61 44.39 -47.59
C MET A 1 31.56 43.88 -46.59
N PRO A 2 31.20 42.59 -46.59
CA PRO A 2 30.17 42.07 -45.70
C PRO A 2 30.75 41.75 -44.30
N ARG A 3 30.07 42.22 -43.27
CA ARG A 3 30.45 42.09 -41.86
C ARG A 3 30.08 40.68 -41.35
N ARG A 4 31.10 39.87 -41.07
CA ARG A 4 30.98 38.49 -40.55
C ARG A 4 30.45 38.54 -39.10
N LYS A 5 29.23 38.02 -38.87
CA LYS A 5 28.66 37.82 -37.52
C LYS A 5 29.34 36.61 -36.87
N THR A 6 30.12 36.84 -35.83
CA THR A 6 30.64 35.80 -34.93
C THR A 6 29.50 35.27 -34.06
N SER A 7 29.16 33.99 -34.21
CA SER A 7 28.20 33.28 -33.37
C SER A 7 28.82 33.01 -32.01
N ASN A 8 28.21 33.58 -30.97
CA ASN A 8 28.63 33.40 -29.59
C ASN A 8 27.99 32.11 -29.05
N HIS A 9 28.63 30.96 -29.30
CA HIS A 9 28.26 29.67 -28.71
C HIS A 9 28.97 29.52 -27.36
N GLY A 10 28.33 29.93 -26.27
CA GLY A 10 29.02 29.86 -24.98
C GLY A 10 28.22 30.14 -23.72
N THR A 11 26.92 29.81 -23.63
CA THR A 11 26.16 30.04 -22.37
C THR A 11 25.01 29.06 -22.08
N ASP A 12 24.90 27.89 -22.71
CA ASP A 12 23.72 27.01 -22.49
C ASP A 12 23.85 26.02 -21.32
N SER A 13 25.06 25.73 -20.82
CA SER A 13 25.23 24.68 -19.79
C SER A 13 24.74 25.08 -18.39
N ARG A 14 24.70 26.38 -18.07
CA ARG A 14 24.23 26.87 -16.75
C ARG A 14 22.70 26.89 -16.59
N ARG A 15 21.92 26.88 -17.68
CA ARG A 15 20.45 26.84 -17.61
C ARG A 15 19.91 25.44 -17.27
N SER A 16 20.62 24.39 -17.68
CA SER A 16 20.20 23.00 -17.43
C SER A 16 20.21 22.62 -15.95
N VAL A 17 21.25 23.01 -15.19
CA VAL A 17 21.35 22.67 -13.76
C VAL A 17 20.28 23.37 -12.91
N GLY A 18 19.90 24.61 -13.27
CA GLY A 18 18.82 25.35 -12.61
C GLY A 18 17.44 24.73 -12.88
N ALA A 19 17.18 24.29 -14.11
CA ALA A 19 15.94 23.61 -14.48
C ALA A 19 15.76 22.28 -13.75
N ILE A 20 16.84 21.49 -13.59
CA ILE A 20 16.81 20.23 -12.85
C ILE A 20 16.49 20.47 -11.37
N ARG A 21 17.06 21.50 -10.73
CA ARG A 21 16.77 21.81 -9.31
C ARG A 21 15.34 22.27 -9.08
N LEU A 22 14.78 23.07 -9.99
CA LEU A 22 13.36 23.46 -9.93
C LEU A 22 12.44 22.25 -10.04
N HIS A 23 12.74 21.30 -10.94
CA HIS A 23 11.96 20.07 -11.06
C HIS A 23 12.07 19.15 -9.85
N ILE A 24 13.21 19.10 -9.15
CA ILE A 24 13.35 18.33 -7.91
C ILE A 24 12.51 18.94 -6.79
N ALA A 25 12.49 20.26 -6.64
CA ALA A 25 11.66 20.92 -5.63
C ALA A 25 10.16 20.67 -5.88
N ASP A 26 9.74 20.67 -7.15
CA ASP A 26 8.36 20.33 -7.54
C ASP A 26 8.02 18.86 -7.28
N LEU A 27 8.99 17.92 -7.33
CA LEU A 27 8.76 16.52 -6.95
C LEU A 27 8.39 16.37 -5.47
N PHE A 28 8.87 17.25 -4.59
CA PHE A 28 8.52 17.27 -3.17
C PHE A 28 7.26 18.10 -2.85
N ALA A 29 6.62 18.69 -3.87
CA ALA A 29 5.37 19.41 -3.67
C ALA A 29 4.29 18.47 -3.11
N LYS A 30 3.39 19.01 -2.26
CA LYS A 30 2.28 18.24 -1.66
C LYS A 30 1.40 17.54 -2.69
N THR A 31 1.35 18.07 -3.91
CA THR A 31 0.59 17.55 -5.06
C THR A 31 1.23 16.36 -5.77
N ASN A 32 2.49 16.02 -5.48
CA ASN A 32 3.23 14.92 -6.14
C ASN A 32 3.60 13.78 -5.17
N ARG A 33 2.95 13.73 -4.00
CA ARG A 33 3.20 12.71 -2.98
C ARG A 33 2.96 11.29 -3.50
N GLY A 34 1.94 11.09 -4.33
CA GLY A 34 1.67 9.79 -4.95
C GLY A 34 2.81 9.32 -5.85
N LEU A 35 3.44 10.21 -6.60
CA LEU A 35 4.58 9.92 -7.47
C LEU A 35 5.85 9.62 -6.67
N LEU A 36 6.16 10.45 -5.67
CA LEU A 36 7.31 10.24 -4.78
C LEU A 36 7.22 8.89 -4.08
N LEU A 37 6.01 8.50 -3.71
CA LEU A 37 5.71 7.21 -3.15
C LEU A 37 5.95 6.06 -4.14
N ASP A 38 5.54 6.18 -5.41
CA ASP A 38 5.81 5.13 -6.41
C ASP A 38 7.31 4.98 -6.66
N ILE A 39 8.04 6.09 -6.73
CA ILE A 39 9.51 6.08 -6.85
C ILE A 39 10.12 5.38 -5.63
N PHE A 40 9.66 5.71 -4.41
CA PHE A 40 10.12 5.04 -3.21
C PHE A 40 9.81 3.54 -3.23
N VAL A 41 8.60 3.14 -3.62
CA VAL A 41 8.21 1.73 -3.74
C VAL A 41 9.05 1.02 -4.79
N PHE A 42 9.34 1.65 -5.92
CA PHE A 42 10.24 1.08 -6.93
C PHE A 42 11.66 0.87 -6.37
N VAL A 43 12.25 1.89 -5.74
CA VAL A 43 13.59 1.79 -5.13
C VAL A 43 13.60 0.75 -4.01
N ALA A 44 12.58 0.74 -3.16
CA ALA A 44 12.42 -0.26 -2.12
C ALA A 44 12.29 -1.66 -2.74
N ASN A 45 11.47 -1.84 -3.78
CA ASN A 45 11.31 -3.09 -4.52
C ASN A 45 12.62 -3.62 -5.10
N VAL A 46 13.48 -2.74 -5.60
CA VAL A 46 14.77 -3.14 -6.17
C VAL A 46 15.79 -3.48 -5.08
N PHE A 47 15.92 -2.66 -4.04
CA PHE A 47 17.03 -2.77 -3.07
C PHE A 47 16.61 -3.34 -1.71
N LEU A 48 15.57 -2.76 -1.11
CA LEU A 48 15.17 -3.05 0.26
C LEU A 48 14.39 -4.35 0.38
N MET A 49 13.62 -4.71 -0.65
CA MET A 49 12.71 -5.85 -0.60
C MET A 49 13.43 -7.17 -0.46
N ARG A 50 14.63 -7.32 -1.04
CA ARG A 50 15.42 -8.55 -0.82
C ARG A 50 15.79 -8.72 0.66
N LEU A 51 16.18 -7.63 1.32
CA LEU A 51 16.54 -7.64 2.74
C LEU A 51 15.31 -7.93 3.61
N VAL A 52 14.23 -7.18 3.40
CA VAL A 52 13.02 -7.30 4.22
C VAL A 52 12.32 -8.63 4.01
N THR A 53 12.30 -9.16 2.78
CA THR A 53 11.72 -10.50 2.51
C THR A 53 12.53 -11.58 3.21
N ARG A 54 13.87 -11.50 3.22
CA ARG A 54 14.71 -12.43 3.99
C ARG A 54 14.41 -12.36 5.49
N LEU A 55 14.35 -11.15 6.04
CA LEU A 55 13.98 -10.94 7.44
C LEU A 55 12.62 -11.58 7.76
N PHE A 56 11.62 -11.38 6.90
CA PHE A 56 10.30 -12.00 7.09
C PHE A 56 10.35 -13.52 7.00
N ILE A 57 11.07 -14.09 6.02
CA ILE A 57 11.25 -15.55 5.92
C ILE A 57 11.92 -16.10 7.18
N ASP A 58 12.92 -15.41 7.72
CA ASP A 58 13.59 -15.81 8.96
C ASP A 58 12.66 -15.71 10.16
N ILE A 59 11.81 -14.67 10.24
CA ILE A 59 10.74 -14.58 11.26
C ILE A 59 9.78 -15.77 11.12
N PHE A 60 9.31 -16.09 9.91
CA PHE A 60 8.43 -17.25 9.70
C PHE A 60 9.08 -18.57 10.12
N ARG A 61 10.36 -18.77 9.82
CA ARG A 61 11.12 -19.94 10.27
C ARG A 61 11.21 -20.01 11.80
N GLN A 62 11.42 -18.87 12.46
CA GLN A 62 11.45 -18.79 13.93
C GLN A 62 10.07 -19.05 14.54
N VAL A 63 8.99 -18.55 13.94
CA VAL A 63 7.61 -18.88 14.33
C VAL A 63 7.36 -20.39 14.22
N SER A 64 7.82 -21.03 13.13
CA SER A 64 7.74 -22.49 12.99
C SER A 64 8.59 -23.27 14.00
N ALA A 65 9.61 -22.63 14.59
CA ALA A 65 10.40 -23.16 15.69
C ALA A 65 9.80 -22.84 17.08
N GLU A 66 8.56 -22.32 17.13
CA GLU A 66 7.84 -21.96 18.35
C GLU A 66 8.52 -20.85 19.18
N GLU A 67 9.29 -19.96 18.54
CA GLU A 67 9.92 -18.81 19.20
C GLU A 67 8.88 -17.70 19.50
N PRO A 68 8.59 -17.38 20.76
CA PRO A 68 7.49 -16.48 21.14
C PRO A 68 7.72 -15.03 20.70
N LEU A 69 8.98 -14.59 20.62
CA LEU A 69 9.33 -13.24 20.16
C LEU A 69 8.99 -13.07 18.67
N ALA A 70 9.24 -14.10 17.86
CA ALA A 70 8.95 -14.07 16.43
C ALA A 70 7.43 -14.07 16.18
N GLU A 71 6.68 -14.85 16.95
CA GLU A 71 5.20 -14.88 16.89
C GLU A 71 4.60 -13.53 17.29
N LEU A 72 5.13 -12.91 18.36
CA LEU A 72 4.73 -11.56 18.77
C LEU A 72 5.03 -10.53 17.68
N LEU A 73 6.23 -10.57 17.08
CA LEU A 73 6.62 -9.63 16.04
C LEU A 73 5.75 -9.75 14.78
N LEU A 74 5.43 -10.99 14.37
CA LEU A 74 4.52 -11.26 13.27
C LEU A 74 3.11 -10.76 13.59
N GLY A 75 2.60 -11.05 14.78
CA GLY A 75 1.31 -10.57 15.24
C GLY A 75 1.21 -9.04 15.30
N LEU A 76 2.25 -8.36 15.82
CA LEU A 76 2.33 -6.90 15.83
C LEU A 76 2.38 -6.31 14.42
N THR A 77 3.04 -6.98 13.49
CA THR A 77 3.05 -6.58 12.08
C THR A 77 1.64 -6.65 11.49
N CYS A 78 0.91 -7.74 11.71
CA CYS A 78 -0.48 -7.88 11.26
C CYS A 78 -1.40 -6.85 11.92
N VAL A 79 -1.23 -6.58 13.22
CA VAL A 79 -1.96 -5.50 13.92
C VAL A 79 -1.64 -4.15 13.31
N ALA A 80 -0.38 -3.85 12.97
CA ALA A 80 -0.01 -2.61 12.31
C ALA A 80 -0.68 -2.47 10.94
N MET A 81 -0.68 -3.53 10.11
CA MET A 81 -1.40 -3.56 8.82
C MET A 81 -2.91 -3.33 8.98
N TRP A 82 -3.48 -3.71 10.12
CA TRP A 82 -4.89 -3.54 10.43
C TRP A 82 -5.20 -2.12 10.98
N VAL A 83 -4.41 -1.61 11.92
CA VAL A 83 -4.68 -0.33 12.61
C VAL A 83 -4.28 0.89 11.76
N LEU A 84 -3.11 0.87 11.13
CA LEU A 84 -2.56 2.02 10.41
C LEU A 84 -3.46 2.58 9.30
N PRO A 85 -4.13 1.79 8.44
CA PRO A 85 -4.96 2.36 7.39
C PRO A 85 -6.21 3.07 7.95
N ALA A 86 -6.80 2.53 9.02
CA ALA A 86 -7.94 3.17 9.68
C ALA A 86 -7.54 4.48 10.39
N LEU A 87 -6.38 4.49 11.07
CA LEU A 87 -5.83 5.70 11.66
C LEU A 87 -5.52 6.76 10.59
N GLY A 88 -4.83 6.35 9.52
CA GLY A 88 -4.49 7.23 8.40
C GLY A 88 -5.73 7.85 7.74
N ALA A 89 -6.76 7.03 7.51
CA ALA A 89 -8.06 7.46 7.01
C ALA A 89 -8.69 8.53 7.90
N VAL A 90 -8.83 8.28 9.22
CA VAL A 90 -9.46 9.23 10.14
C VAL A 90 -8.68 10.54 10.23
N LEU A 91 -7.34 10.46 10.32
CA LEU A 91 -6.45 11.62 10.46
C LEU A 91 -6.45 12.52 9.21
N LYS A 92 -6.48 11.92 8.02
CA LYS A 92 -6.36 12.63 6.73
C LYS A 92 -7.71 13.07 6.15
N ARG A 93 -8.82 12.44 6.54
CA ARG A 93 -10.17 12.68 5.99
C ARG A 93 -10.53 14.17 5.89
N TRP A 94 -10.36 14.94 6.98
CA TRP A 94 -10.77 16.34 7.00
C TRP A 94 -10.03 17.19 5.96
N HIS A 95 -8.70 17.10 5.94
CA HIS A 95 -7.85 17.88 5.03
C HIS A 95 -8.04 17.48 3.56
N PHE A 96 -8.24 16.20 3.30
CA PHE A 96 -8.56 15.70 1.97
C PHE A 96 -9.83 16.37 1.41
N HIS A 97 -10.94 16.33 2.16
CA HIS A 97 -12.20 16.95 1.72
C HIS A 97 -12.12 18.49 1.64
N GLN A 98 -11.33 19.13 2.50
CA GLN A 98 -11.09 20.58 2.37
C GLN A 98 -10.38 20.95 1.07
N ARG A 99 -9.35 20.20 0.67
CA ARG A 99 -8.66 20.40 -0.61
C ARG A 99 -9.58 20.18 -1.79
N LEU A 100 -10.38 19.11 -1.75
CA LEU A 100 -11.31 18.80 -2.82
C LEU A 100 -12.35 19.91 -3.00
N LYS A 101 -12.89 20.42 -1.89
CA LYS A 101 -13.81 21.56 -1.88
C LYS A 101 -13.15 22.84 -2.42
N ALA A 102 -11.89 23.11 -2.06
CA ALA A 102 -11.14 24.26 -2.58
C ALA A 102 -10.90 24.18 -4.10
N GLN A 103 -10.89 22.98 -4.68
CA GLN A 103 -10.78 22.76 -6.12
C GLN A 103 -12.14 22.79 -6.84
N GLY A 104 -13.25 22.99 -6.11
CA GLY A 104 -14.60 22.96 -6.69
C GLY A 104 -15.06 21.57 -7.14
N LYS A 105 -14.38 20.50 -6.68
CA LYS A 105 -14.67 19.10 -7.04
C LYS A 105 -15.53 18.44 -5.97
N THR A 106 -16.45 17.56 -6.38
CA THR A 106 -17.21 16.70 -5.47
C THR A 106 -16.77 15.25 -5.62
N VAL A 107 -16.76 14.49 -4.53
CA VAL A 107 -16.45 13.05 -4.58
C VAL A 107 -17.47 12.33 -5.46
N ASP A 108 -18.75 12.67 -5.35
CA ASP A 108 -19.80 11.93 -6.08
C ASP A 108 -19.64 12.04 -7.61
N SER A 109 -19.20 13.18 -8.15
CA SER A 109 -18.99 13.32 -9.60
C SER A 109 -17.77 12.55 -10.11
N GLU A 110 -16.71 12.46 -9.31
CA GLU A 110 -15.44 11.87 -9.74
C GLU A 110 -15.34 10.37 -9.46
N TYR A 111 -16.02 9.88 -8.42
CA TYR A 111 -15.94 8.49 -7.98
C TYR A 111 -17.04 7.61 -8.57
N SER A 112 -18.12 8.17 -9.11
CA SER A 112 -19.22 7.35 -9.67
C SER A 112 -18.79 6.45 -10.84
N THR A 113 -17.80 6.85 -11.65
CA THR A 113 -17.34 6.07 -12.82
C THR A 113 -16.25 5.04 -12.51
N LEU A 114 -15.41 5.27 -11.49
CA LEU A 114 -14.28 4.38 -11.13
C LEU A 114 -14.48 3.63 -9.80
N SER A 115 -15.39 4.07 -8.92
CA SER A 115 -15.59 3.47 -7.60
C SER A 115 -16.34 2.14 -7.61
N GLY A 116 -17.14 1.87 -8.64
CA GLY A 116 -17.99 0.66 -8.66
C GLY A 116 -17.19 -0.65 -8.63
N CYS A 117 -16.04 -0.71 -9.31
CA CYS A 117 -15.23 -1.94 -9.38
C CYS A 117 -13.99 -1.88 -8.49
N LEU A 118 -13.25 -0.77 -8.53
CA LEU A 118 -11.95 -0.68 -7.85
C LEU A 118 -12.07 -0.34 -6.35
N PHE A 119 -13.13 0.36 -5.96
CA PHE A 119 -13.37 0.80 -4.58
C PHE A 119 -14.51 0.01 -3.93
N ASN A 120 -14.63 -1.28 -4.27
CA ASN A 120 -15.65 -2.13 -3.67
C ASN A 120 -15.27 -2.46 -2.21
N PRO A 121 -16.07 -2.06 -1.21
CA PRO A 121 -15.78 -2.29 0.20
C PRO A 121 -15.67 -3.78 0.54
N LEU A 122 -16.24 -4.67 -0.28
CA LEU A 122 -16.14 -6.11 -0.10
C LEU A 122 -14.70 -6.62 -0.20
N PHE A 123 -13.89 -6.11 -1.15
CA PHE A 123 -12.48 -6.54 -1.26
C PHE A 123 -11.68 -6.12 -0.02
N TYR A 124 -11.91 -4.89 0.46
CA TYR A 124 -11.27 -4.39 1.68
C TYR A 124 -11.69 -5.19 2.91
N PHE A 125 -12.98 -5.50 3.01
CA PHE A 125 -13.53 -6.34 4.08
C PHE A 125 -12.91 -7.74 4.08
N CYS A 126 -12.85 -8.40 2.93
CA CYS A 126 -12.21 -9.72 2.78
C CYS A 126 -10.73 -9.67 3.19
N LEU A 127 -9.99 -8.65 2.77
CA LEU A 127 -8.60 -8.47 3.17
C LEU A 127 -8.45 -8.33 4.69
N ASN A 128 -9.29 -7.51 5.33
CA ASN A 128 -9.26 -7.36 6.78
C ASN A 128 -9.63 -8.64 7.52
N LEU A 129 -10.51 -9.49 6.98
CA LEU A 129 -10.78 -10.80 7.56
C LEU A 129 -9.56 -11.71 7.49
N VAL A 130 -8.80 -11.68 6.40
CA VAL A 130 -7.54 -12.43 6.28
C VAL A 130 -6.52 -11.91 7.31
N ILE A 131 -6.36 -10.59 7.42
CA ILE A 131 -5.44 -9.99 8.40
C ILE A 131 -5.88 -10.30 9.83
N THR A 132 -7.18 -10.20 10.13
CA THR A 132 -7.73 -10.52 11.46
C THR A 132 -7.52 -11.99 11.79
N SER A 133 -7.71 -12.89 10.82
CA SER A 133 -7.38 -14.31 10.99
C SER A 133 -5.90 -14.51 11.32
N ALA A 134 -5.00 -13.78 10.65
CA ALA A 134 -3.57 -13.84 10.96
C ALA A 134 -3.25 -13.28 12.36
N ILE A 135 -3.90 -12.20 12.79
CA ILE A 135 -3.78 -11.64 14.15
C ILE A 135 -4.26 -12.66 15.18
N VAL A 136 -5.42 -13.30 14.95
CA VAL A 136 -5.98 -14.30 15.84
C VAL A 136 -5.10 -15.54 15.90
N ALA A 137 -4.58 -16.01 14.76
CA ALA A 137 -3.69 -17.15 14.71
C ALA A 137 -2.38 -16.90 15.49
N THR A 138 -1.78 -15.72 15.34
CA THR A 138 -0.51 -15.39 16.01
C THR A 138 -0.72 -14.97 17.46
N LEU A 139 -1.44 -13.88 17.71
CA LEU A 139 -1.60 -13.36 19.07
C LEU A 139 -2.54 -14.22 19.91
N GLY A 140 -3.55 -14.85 19.30
CA GLY A 140 -4.44 -15.76 20.02
C GLY A 140 -3.70 -16.98 20.54
N GLN A 141 -2.85 -17.60 19.73
CA GLN A 141 -1.99 -18.70 20.16
C GLN A 141 -0.97 -18.24 21.21
N LEU A 142 -0.31 -17.09 21.03
CA LEU A 142 0.64 -16.56 22.00
C LEU A 142 0.03 -16.30 23.40
N PHE A 143 -1.16 -15.68 23.47
CA PHE A 143 -1.78 -15.30 24.74
C PHE A 143 -2.63 -16.39 25.40
N PHE A 144 -3.31 -17.22 24.60
CA PHE A 144 -4.22 -18.25 25.12
C PHE A 144 -3.64 -19.67 25.03
N GLY A 145 -2.61 -19.89 24.22
CA GLY A 145 -1.99 -21.19 24.00
C GLY A 145 -3.00 -22.28 23.66
N LYS A 146 -2.76 -23.49 24.17
CA LYS A 146 -3.65 -24.66 24.01
C LYS A 146 -5.05 -24.47 24.62
N ARG A 147 -5.32 -23.39 25.38
CA ARG A 147 -6.66 -23.13 25.92
C ARG A 147 -7.62 -22.68 24.83
N LEU A 148 -7.11 -22.08 23.75
CA LEU A 148 -7.92 -21.67 22.60
C LEU A 148 -8.47 -22.91 21.89
N ASP A 149 -7.63 -23.94 21.69
CA ASP A 149 -8.02 -25.19 21.02
C ASP A 149 -8.98 -26.04 21.85
N ASN A 150 -8.78 -26.06 23.17
CA ASN A 150 -9.55 -26.92 24.07
C ASN A 150 -10.91 -26.32 24.50
N ARG A 151 -11.17 -25.04 24.22
CA ARG A 151 -12.41 -24.36 24.64
C ARG A 151 -13.02 -23.59 23.47
N ALA A 152 -14.18 -24.06 23.00
CA ALA A 152 -14.91 -23.42 21.91
C ALA A 152 -15.31 -21.95 22.23
N VAL A 153 -15.64 -21.65 23.49
CA VAL A 153 -16.13 -20.32 23.90
C VAL A 153 -15.14 -19.18 23.60
N PRO A 154 -13.90 -19.16 24.14
CA PRO A 154 -12.96 -18.07 23.86
C PRO A 154 -12.63 -17.92 22.37
N PHE A 155 -12.54 -19.02 21.63
CA PHE A 155 -12.32 -19.00 20.19
C PHE A 155 -13.47 -18.32 19.44
N ILE A 156 -14.72 -18.72 19.71
CA ILE A 156 -15.92 -18.12 19.10
C ILE A 156 -16.02 -16.64 19.47
N THR A 157 -15.78 -16.28 20.73
CA THR A 157 -15.81 -14.87 21.17
C THR A 157 -14.76 -14.03 20.44
N LEU A 158 -13.54 -14.55 20.27
CA LEU A 158 -12.46 -13.85 19.58
C LEU A 158 -12.77 -13.65 18.07
N ILE A 159 -13.34 -14.66 17.41
CA ILE A 159 -13.78 -14.55 16.01
C ILE A 159 -14.89 -13.50 15.87
N LEU A 160 -15.93 -13.55 16.72
CA LEU A 160 -17.03 -12.58 16.67
C LEU A 160 -16.55 -11.15 16.95
N ALA A 161 -15.65 -10.97 17.92
CA ALA A 161 -15.01 -9.68 18.19
C ALA A 161 -14.20 -9.20 16.98
N GLY A 162 -13.39 -10.07 16.38
CA GLY A 162 -12.62 -9.78 15.17
C GLY A 162 -13.50 -9.36 13.99
N LEU A 163 -14.65 -10.02 13.80
CA LEU A 163 -15.63 -9.69 12.77
C LEU A 163 -16.23 -8.30 13.00
N VAL A 164 -16.70 -8.00 14.21
CA VAL A 164 -17.25 -6.68 14.56
C VAL A 164 -16.21 -5.58 14.37
N LEU A 165 -14.98 -5.80 14.85
CA LEU A 165 -13.87 -4.86 14.67
C LEU A 165 -13.54 -4.64 13.19
N THR A 166 -13.57 -5.70 12.38
CA THR A 166 -13.35 -5.60 10.92
C THR A 166 -14.45 -4.79 10.23
N ILE A 167 -15.72 -4.94 10.65
CA ILE A 167 -16.82 -4.11 10.13
C ILE A 167 -16.58 -2.64 10.49
N ILE A 168 -16.22 -2.34 11.75
CA ILE A 168 -15.93 -0.97 12.21
C ILE A 168 -14.75 -0.38 11.43
N GLN A 169 -13.67 -1.12 11.29
CA GLN A 169 -12.47 -0.69 10.57
C GLN A 169 -12.76 -0.43 9.07
N THR A 170 -13.52 -1.32 8.43
CA THR A 170 -13.96 -1.14 7.04
C THR A 170 -14.84 0.11 6.91
N TYR A 171 -15.76 0.33 7.84
CA TYR A 171 -16.56 1.54 7.91
C TYR A 171 -15.72 2.81 8.07
N LEU A 172 -14.73 2.81 8.98
CA LEU A 172 -13.83 3.96 9.21
C LEU A 172 -13.08 4.34 7.93
N ILE A 173 -12.61 3.34 7.19
CA ILE A 173 -11.89 3.55 5.95
C ILE A 173 -12.81 4.02 4.85
N TYR A 174 -14.00 3.44 4.70
CA TYR A 174 -14.97 3.93 3.72
C TYR A 174 -15.45 5.35 4.06
N SER A 175 -15.50 5.69 5.35
CA SER A 175 -15.83 7.05 5.79
C SER A 175 -14.83 8.09 5.26
N TYR A 176 -13.59 7.72 4.95
CA TYR A 176 -12.60 8.60 4.31
C TYR A 176 -13.15 9.19 3.01
N PHE A 177 -13.78 8.38 2.17
CA PHE A 177 -14.32 8.80 0.88
C PHE A 177 -15.62 9.61 1.04
N SER A 178 -16.34 9.45 2.15
CA SER A 178 -17.56 10.21 2.40
C SER A 178 -17.29 11.59 3.01
N PRO A 179 -17.86 12.68 2.49
CA PRO A 179 -17.63 14.02 3.02
C PRO A 179 -18.08 14.12 4.50
N PRO A 180 -17.26 14.75 5.37
CA PRO A 180 -17.63 14.92 6.77
C PRO A 180 -18.78 15.93 6.89
N ARG A 181 -19.88 15.52 7.54
CA ARG A 181 -21.07 16.38 7.74
C ARG A 181 -20.81 17.57 8.67
N LYS A 182 -19.86 17.41 9.61
CA LYS A 182 -19.52 18.42 10.62
C LYS A 182 -17.99 18.49 10.76
N PRO A 183 -17.44 19.65 11.13
CA PRO A 183 -16.02 19.74 11.45
C PRO A 183 -15.66 18.84 12.63
N PRO A 184 -14.49 18.16 12.60
CA PRO A 184 -14.08 17.28 13.69
C PRO A 184 -13.96 18.08 14.99
N GLN A 185 -14.40 17.51 16.11
CA GLN A 185 -14.39 18.22 17.40
C GLN A 185 -12.97 18.49 17.91
N SER A 186 -12.04 17.56 17.66
CA SER A 186 -10.64 17.71 18.05
C SER A 186 -9.93 18.80 17.22
N LYS A 187 -9.26 19.74 17.91
CA LYS A 187 -8.41 20.76 17.28
C LYS A 187 -7.23 20.13 16.54
N PHE A 188 -6.71 18.99 17.03
CA PHE A 188 -5.60 18.28 16.41
C PHE A 188 -5.95 17.82 14.98
N LEU A 189 -7.14 17.23 14.79
CA LEU A 189 -7.62 16.76 13.48
C LEU A 189 -7.82 17.88 12.45
N ARG A 190 -7.89 19.13 12.89
CA ARG A 190 -7.95 20.30 12.01
C ARG A 190 -6.57 20.89 11.70
N GLY A 191 -5.55 20.49 12.46
CA GLY A 191 -4.18 20.99 12.31
C GLY A 191 -3.40 20.26 11.22
N PRO A 192 -2.34 20.86 10.66
CA PRO A 192 -1.51 20.23 9.65
C PRO A 192 -0.74 19.01 10.18
N GLN A 193 -0.54 18.91 11.49
CA GLN A 193 0.13 17.77 12.13
C GLN A 193 -0.65 16.46 11.96
N SER A 194 -1.99 16.51 12.00
CA SER A 194 -2.80 15.30 11.77
C SER A 194 -2.67 14.81 10.34
N GLU A 195 -2.55 15.72 9.38
CA GLU A 195 -2.31 15.37 7.98
C GLU A 195 -0.98 14.63 7.83
N THR A 196 0.11 15.19 8.38
CA THR A 196 1.44 14.57 8.33
C THR A 196 1.45 13.19 9.01
N LEU A 197 0.84 13.07 10.19
CA LEU A 197 0.74 11.79 10.87
C LEU A 197 -0.08 10.78 10.08
N GLY A 198 -1.19 11.22 9.47
CA GLY A 198 -2.01 10.40 8.60
C GLY A 198 -1.23 9.89 7.38
N ASP A 199 -0.44 10.75 6.74
CA ASP A 199 0.43 10.36 5.63
C ASP A 199 1.50 9.33 6.06
N ILE A 200 2.11 9.51 7.24
CA ILE A 200 3.07 8.55 7.79
C ILE A 200 2.40 7.19 8.04
N CYS A 201 1.20 7.18 8.63
CA CYS A 201 0.44 5.95 8.86
C CYS A 201 0.13 5.21 7.56
N LEU A 202 -0.39 5.92 6.56
CA LEU A 202 -0.71 5.33 5.25
C LEU A 202 0.54 4.84 4.52
N PHE A 203 1.64 5.58 4.62
CA PHE A 203 2.92 5.22 4.00
C PHE A 203 3.52 3.98 4.65
N LEU A 204 3.56 3.91 5.98
CA LEU A 204 4.05 2.74 6.70
C LEU A 204 3.18 1.52 6.41
N ASN A 205 1.85 1.70 6.41
CA ASN A 205 0.91 0.64 6.04
C ASN A 205 1.24 0.09 4.65
N MET A 206 1.45 0.97 3.68
CA MET A 206 1.78 0.56 2.33
C MET A 206 3.11 -0.21 2.25
N ILE A 207 4.14 0.19 3.02
CA ILE A 207 5.39 -0.59 3.11
C ILE A 207 5.09 -2.01 3.61
N LEU A 208 4.30 -2.16 4.67
CA LEU A 208 3.93 -3.48 5.19
C LEU A 208 3.19 -4.34 4.16
N PHE A 209 2.23 -3.75 3.44
CA PHE A 209 1.53 -4.42 2.34
C PHE A 209 2.46 -4.77 1.18
N GLN A 210 3.44 -3.92 0.86
CA GLN A 210 4.45 -4.21 -0.15
C GLN A 210 5.32 -5.41 0.25
N VAL A 211 5.64 -5.53 1.54
CA VAL A 211 6.34 -6.70 2.10
C VAL A 211 5.52 -7.97 1.98
N ALA A 212 4.25 -7.92 2.39
CA ALA A 212 3.33 -9.06 2.24
C ALA A 212 3.14 -9.46 0.77
N TRP A 213 2.98 -8.48 -0.12
CA TRP A 213 2.87 -8.68 -1.58
C TRP A 213 4.11 -9.41 -2.12
N ASN A 214 5.31 -8.93 -1.81
CA ASN A 214 6.54 -9.56 -2.27
C ASN A 214 6.72 -10.97 -1.71
N LEU A 215 6.37 -11.20 -0.44
CA LEU A 215 6.41 -12.52 0.18
C LEU A 215 5.53 -13.53 -0.56
N LEU A 216 4.28 -13.14 -0.87
CA LEU A 216 3.35 -13.99 -1.61
C LEU A 216 3.85 -14.32 -3.02
N THR A 217 4.56 -13.37 -3.64
CA THR A 217 5.15 -13.56 -4.97
C THR A 217 6.51 -14.26 -4.95
N PHE A 218 7.05 -14.57 -3.77
CA PHE A 218 8.30 -15.30 -3.61
C PHE A 218 8.12 -16.82 -3.77
N ALA A 219 6.88 -17.32 -3.73
CA ALA A 219 6.60 -18.70 -4.10
C ALA A 219 7.07 -18.94 -5.54
N ASP A 220 8.17 -19.68 -5.72
CA ASP A 220 8.77 -19.93 -7.02
C ASP A 220 7.85 -20.86 -7.82
N LEU A 221 6.99 -20.27 -8.64
CA LEU A 221 6.02 -21.00 -9.46
C LEU A 221 6.69 -21.69 -10.68
N GLY A 222 8.02 -21.61 -10.83
CA GLY A 222 8.74 -22.15 -11.98
C GLY A 222 8.34 -21.47 -13.30
N ARG A 223 8.79 -22.00 -14.44
CA ARG A 223 8.39 -21.49 -15.76
C ARG A 223 7.00 -22.01 -16.13
N PRO A 224 6.12 -21.18 -16.75
CA PRO A 224 4.81 -21.64 -17.18
C PRO A 224 4.95 -22.75 -18.22
N SER A 225 4.29 -23.88 -18.00
CA SER A 225 4.36 -25.05 -18.87
C SER A 225 3.37 -24.98 -20.05
N SER A 226 2.34 -24.15 -19.94
CA SER A 226 1.28 -23.99 -20.93
C SER A 226 0.67 -22.59 -20.91
N PHE A 227 -0.06 -22.24 -21.98
CA PHE A 227 -0.83 -20.99 -22.04
C PHE A 227 -1.91 -20.91 -20.95
N VAL A 228 -2.50 -22.05 -20.58
CA VAL A 228 -3.50 -22.13 -19.50
C VAL A 228 -2.87 -21.81 -18.15
N ASP A 229 -1.66 -22.35 -17.88
CA ASP A 229 -0.89 -22.02 -16.67
C ASP A 229 -0.55 -20.53 -16.62
N PHE A 230 -0.10 -19.94 -17.74
CA PHE A 230 0.11 -18.49 -17.82
C PHE A 230 -1.15 -17.68 -17.51
N GLY A 231 -2.30 -18.06 -18.11
CA GLY A 231 -3.58 -17.41 -17.84
C GLY A 231 -4.03 -17.52 -16.39
N ALA A 232 -3.86 -18.69 -15.77
CA ALA A 232 -4.16 -18.91 -14.35
C ALA A 232 -3.27 -18.05 -13.43
N ARG A 233 -1.97 -17.97 -13.72
CA ARG A 233 -1.03 -17.08 -12.99
C ARG A 233 -1.39 -15.62 -13.14
N LEU A 234 -1.76 -15.18 -14.34
CA LEU A 234 -2.20 -13.81 -14.58
C LEU A 234 -3.48 -13.49 -13.82
N PHE A 235 -4.45 -14.40 -13.81
CA PHE A 235 -5.69 -14.26 -13.04
C PHE A 235 -5.39 -14.18 -11.54
N PHE A 236 -4.58 -15.10 -11.00
CA PHE A 236 -4.16 -15.12 -9.61
C PHE A 236 -3.42 -13.83 -9.22
N LEU A 237 -2.44 -13.40 -10.02
CA LEU A 237 -1.71 -12.15 -9.82
C LEU A 237 -2.65 -10.95 -9.82
N SER A 238 -3.60 -10.90 -10.75
CA SER A 238 -4.59 -9.81 -10.83
C SER A 238 -5.50 -9.80 -9.60
N PHE A 239 -5.95 -10.98 -9.15
CA PHE A 239 -6.78 -11.12 -7.96
C PHE A 239 -6.05 -10.70 -6.69
N ILE A 240 -4.81 -11.16 -6.47
CA ILE A 240 -4.04 -10.75 -5.30
C ILE A 240 -3.65 -9.27 -5.42
N ALA A 241 -3.34 -8.76 -6.60
CA ALA A 241 -3.05 -7.32 -6.77
C ALA A 241 -4.26 -6.50 -6.30
N LEU A 242 -5.48 -6.91 -6.71
CA LEU A 242 -6.73 -6.29 -6.27
C LEU A 242 -6.93 -6.39 -4.76
N LEU A 243 -6.54 -7.51 -4.14
CA LEU A 243 -6.74 -7.75 -2.72
C LEU A 243 -5.68 -7.08 -1.82
N ILE A 244 -4.41 -7.00 -2.24
CA ILE A 244 -3.29 -6.65 -1.36
C ILE A 244 -2.61 -5.35 -1.78
N TYR A 245 -2.43 -5.13 -3.08
CA TYR A 245 -1.73 -3.95 -3.58
C TYR A 245 -2.65 -2.72 -3.69
N PHE A 246 -3.85 -2.90 -4.24
CA PHE A 246 -4.77 -1.78 -4.45
C PHE A 246 -5.30 -1.13 -3.16
N PRO A 247 -5.67 -1.89 -2.11
CA PRO A 247 -6.22 -1.31 -0.88
C PRO A 247 -5.38 -0.23 -0.21
N PRO A 248 -4.08 -0.42 0.06
CA PRO A 248 -3.24 0.66 0.61
C PRO A 248 -3.05 1.81 -0.39
N ARG A 249 -3.02 1.52 -1.70
CA ARG A 249 -2.82 2.53 -2.75
C ARG A 249 -4.06 3.39 -2.99
N MET A 250 -5.24 2.88 -2.65
CA MET A 250 -6.54 3.52 -2.82
C MET A 250 -6.57 4.96 -2.29
N PHE A 251 -5.96 5.22 -1.12
CA PHE A 251 -5.93 6.55 -0.50
C PHE A 251 -5.13 7.58 -1.30
N TYR A 252 -4.09 7.15 -2.02
CA TYR A 252 -3.29 8.01 -2.89
C TYR A 252 -3.88 8.10 -4.29
N LEU A 253 -4.41 6.99 -4.79
CA LEU A 253 -5.12 6.98 -6.07
C LEU A 253 -6.32 7.91 -6.05
N ALA A 254 -7.02 8.00 -4.91
CA ALA A 254 -8.08 8.98 -4.67
C ALA A 254 -7.67 10.44 -4.93
N GLU A 255 -6.40 10.78 -4.70
CA GLU A 255 -5.86 12.13 -4.95
C GLU A 255 -5.37 12.29 -6.41
N ASP A 256 -4.89 11.22 -7.04
CA ASP A 256 -4.16 11.25 -8.31
C ASP A 256 -4.83 10.50 -9.49
N ILE A 257 -6.10 10.08 -9.35
CA ILE A 257 -6.77 9.16 -10.30
C ILE A 257 -6.77 9.64 -11.76
N HIS A 258 -6.83 10.96 -11.95
CA HIS A 258 -6.92 11.61 -13.27
C HIS A 258 -5.58 11.67 -14.01
N ARG A 259 -4.47 11.32 -13.36
CA ARG A 259 -3.14 11.42 -13.95
C ARG A 259 -2.76 10.09 -14.61
N PRO A 260 -2.67 9.99 -15.95
CA PRO A 260 -2.31 8.75 -16.62
C PRO A 260 -0.91 8.27 -16.23
N LEU A 261 -0.01 9.21 -15.87
CA LEU A 261 1.33 8.92 -15.41
C LEU A 261 1.32 8.08 -14.13
N THR A 262 0.35 8.29 -13.23
CA THR A 262 0.22 7.53 -11.99
C THR A 262 -0.05 6.04 -12.27
N TRP A 263 -0.84 5.72 -13.29
CA TRP A 263 -1.08 4.33 -13.68
C TRP A 263 0.17 3.67 -14.25
N LEU A 264 0.92 4.41 -15.08
CA LEU A 264 2.19 3.94 -15.62
C LEU A 264 3.22 3.68 -14.51
N THR A 265 3.35 4.59 -13.55
CA THR A 265 4.29 4.44 -12.43
C THR A 265 3.92 3.27 -11.54
N MET A 266 2.63 3.03 -11.30
CA MET A 266 2.18 1.83 -10.58
C MET A 266 2.57 0.53 -11.30
N LEU A 267 2.40 0.47 -12.62
CA LEU A 267 2.80 -0.71 -13.40
C LEU A 267 4.32 -0.90 -13.37
N ILE A 268 5.09 0.17 -13.52
CA ILE A 268 6.56 0.12 -13.47
C ILE A 268 7.04 -0.32 -12.09
N ALA A 269 6.47 0.24 -11.01
CA ALA A 269 6.84 -0.08 -9.64
C ALA A 269 6.62 -1.56 -9.31
N ASN A 270 5.61 -2.20 -9.92
CA ASN A 270 5.29 -3.61 -9.74
C ASN A 270 5.86 -4.52 -10.82
N SER A 271 6.49 -3.97 -11.87
CA SER A 271 7.03 -4.75 -12.98
C SER A 271 7.98 -5.89 -12.55
N PRO A 272 8.85 -5.74 -11.53
CA PRO A 272 9.71 -6.85 -11.11
C PRO A 272 8.91 -8.05 -10.58
N VAL A 273 7.83 -7.77 -9.84
CA VAL A 273 6.94 -8.80 -9.28
C VAL A 273 6.12 -9.46 -10.39
N ILE A 274 5.57 -8.66 -11.30
CA ILE A 274 4.80 -9.15 -12.46
C ILE A 274 5.66 -10.09 -13.31
N VAL A 275 6.88 -9.67 -13.63
CA VAL A 275 7.83 -10.48 -14.41
C VAL A 275 8.16 -11.78 -13.69
N ARG A 276 8.45 -11.74 -12.38
CA ARG A 276 8.77 -12.93 -11.59
C ARG A 276 7.61 -13.94 -11.58
N VAL A 277 6.38 -13.50 -11.33
CA VAL A 277 5.22 -14.40 -11.23
C VAL A 277 4.80 -14.97 -12.59
N LEU A 278 4.80 -14.13 -13.64
CA LEU A 278 4.30 -14.55 -14.96
C LEU A 278 5.33 -15.36 -15.75
N ILE A 279 6.60 -14.95 -15.74
CA ILE A 279 7.65 -15.57 -16.56
C ILE A 279 8.38 -16.67 -15.76
N GLY A 280 8.37 -16.56 -14.44
CA GLY A 280 9.16 -17.41 -13.55
C GLY A 280 10.62 -16.96 -13.53
N THR A 281 11.26 -17.08 -12.36
CA THR A 281 12.72 -16.99 -12.28
C THR A 281 13.30 -18.36 -12.64
N GLY A 282 14.15 -18.43 -13.67
CA GLY A 282 14.84 -19.68 -14.00
C GLY A 282 15.66 -20.14 -12.79
N SER A 283 15.32 -21.31 -12.25
CA SER A 283 15.92 -22.00 -11.08
C SER A 283 17.40 -22.41 -11.27
N LYS A 284 18.21 -21.60 -11.96
CA LYS A 284 19.65 -21.84 -12.18
C LYS A 284 20.56 -20.79 -11.55
N THR A 285 20.01 -19.90 -10.73
CA THR A 285 20.84 -19.07 -9.87
C THR A 285 20.65 -19.56 -8.45
N ASN A 286 21.59 -20.39 -8.00
CA ASN A 286 21.78 -20.70 -6.58
C ASN A 286 21.93 -19.35 -5.86
N TRP A 287 20.92 -18.96 -5.06
CA TRP A 287 20.84 -17.69 -4.34
C TRP A 287 20.58 -17.91 -2.86
#